data_AF-A0A2H6EML2-F1
#
_entry.id   AF-A0A2H6EML2-F1
#
_cell.length_a   1.000
_cell.length_b   1.000
_cell.length_c   1.000
_cell.angle_alpha   90.00
_cell.angle_beta   90.00
_cell.angle_gamma   90.00
#
_symmetry.space_group_name_H-M   'P 1'
#
loop_
_entity.id
_entity.type
_entity.pdbx_description
1 polymer ?
#
loop_
_entity_poly.entity_id
_entity_poly.type
_entity_poly.pdbx_seq_one_letter_code
_entity_poly.pdbx_strand_id
1 'polypeptide(L)' 'MYDSDAYQFWGSEQYLKGIPMRDKRSYYENHEQSIFTKEQIKQFEVKATELNKKGEGDAACFYLKKL' A
#
# COMPACT_ATOMS: atom_id res chain seq x y z
N MET A 1 6.19 0.82 16.10
CA MET A 1 6.61 1.73 15.02
C MET A 1 5.59 1.59 13.91
N TYR A 2 5.04 2.67 13.36
CA TYR A 2 4.15 2.57 12.20
C TYR A 2 5.00 2.33 10.95
N ASP A 3 4.60 1.36 10.15
CA ASP A 3 5.41 0.82 9.05
C ASP A 3 4.52 0.42 7.87
N SER A 4 3.61 1.32 7.52
CA SER A 4 2.70 1.13 6.38
C SER A 4 3.38 1.58 5.09
N ASP A 5 3.03 0.96 3.97
CA ASP A 5 3.51 1.34 2.64
C ASP A 5 2.34 1.83 1.76
N ALA A 6 2.58 2.04 0.47
CA ALA A 6 1.53 2.46 -0.46
C ALA A 6 0.37 1.46 -0.61
N TYR A 7 0.50 0.22 -0.14
CA TYR A 7 -0.53 -0.82 -0.28
C TYR A 7 -1.87 -0.41 0.33
N GLN A 8 -1.85 0.28 1.47
CA GLN A 8 -3.05 0.78 2.13
C GLN A 8 -3.94 1.61 1.19
N PHE A 9 -3.34 2.29 0.20
CA PHE A 9 -4.04 3.07 -0.80
C PHE A 9 -4.37 2.26 -2.05
N TRP A 10 -3.36 1.82 -2.80
CA TRP A 10 -3.60 1.20 -4.11
C TRP A 10 -4.39 -0.10 -3.98
N GLY A 11 -4.23 -0.84 -2.86
CA GLY A 11 -4.99 -2.03 -2.56
C GLY A 11 -6.48 -1.75 -2.48
N SER A 12 -6.86 -0.74 -1.69
CA SER A 12 -8.25 -0.30 -1.56
C SER A 12 -8.83 0.20 -2.88
N GLU A 13 -8.09 1.04 -3.60
CA GLU A 13 -8.51 1.62 -4.88
C GLU A 13 -8.75 0.55 -5.96
N GLN A 14 -7.90 -0.48 -6.06
CA GLN A 14 -8.13 -1.56 -7.02
C GLN A 14 -9.34 -2.42 -6.64
N TYR A 15 -9.57 -2.69 -5.35
CA TYR A 15 -10.75 -3.42 -4.90
C TYR A 15 -12.03 -2.65 -5.21
N LEU A 16 -12.04 -1.32 -5.05
CA LEU A 16 -13.16 -0.46 -5.45
C LEU A 16 -13.47 -0.52 -6.95
N LYS A 17 -12.48 -0.86 -7.79
CA LYS A 17 -12.64 -1.06 -9.24
C LYS A 17 -12.94 -2.51 -9.64
N GLY A 18 -13.19 -3.40 -8.68
CA GLY A 18 -13.43 -4.81 -8.96
C GLY A 18 -12.20 -5.54 -9.50
N ILE A 19 -11.00 -5.13 -9.06
CA ILE A 19 -9.73 -5.78 -9.38
C ILE A 19 -9.18 -6.41 -8.10
N PRO A 20 -9.47 -7.70 -7.85
CA PRO A 20 -8.91 -8.44 -6.72
C PRO A 20 -7.38 -8.47 -6.75
N MET A 21 -6.73 -8.71 -5.60
CA MET A 21 -5.26 -8.75 -5.48
C MET A 21 -4.56 -9.65 -6.51
N ARG A 22 -5.16 -10.81 -6.82
CA ARG A 22 -4.56 -11.82 -7.71
C ARG A 22 -5.02 -11.69 -9.16
N ASP A 23 -5.73 -10.62 -9.50
CA ASP A 23 -6.09 -10.31 -10.89
C ASP A 23 -4.86 -9.84 -11.66
N LYS A 24 -4.72 -10.22 -12.93
CA LYS A 24 -3.61 -9.81 -13.80
C LYS A 24 -3.48 -8.28 -13.96
N ARG A 25 -4.55 -7.52 -13.69
CA ARG A 25 -4.60 -6.06 -13.69
C ARG A 25 -4.25 -5.45 -12.33
N SER A 26 -4.02 -6.27 -11.30
CA SER A 26 -3.60 -5.77 -9.99
C SER A 26 -2.18 -5.23 -10.06
N TYR A 27 -1.93 -4.17 -9.29
CA TYR A 27 -0.58 -3.69 -9.08
C TYR A 27 0.32 -4.78 -8.51
N TYR A 28 -0.18 -5.60 -7.58
CA TYR A 28 0.59 -6.67 -6.94
C TYR A 28 1.09 -7.75 -7.92
N GLU A 29 0.27 -8.14 -8.90
CA GLU A 29 0.66 -9.14 -9.89
C GLU A 29 1.42 -8.53 -11.07
N ASN A 30 1.03 -7.33 -11.52
CA ASN A 30 1.62 -6.68 -12.67
C ASN A 30 1.56 -5.16 -12.56
N HIS A 31 2.67 -4.55 -12.13
CA HIS A 31 2.80 -3.11 -12.01
C HIS A 31 2.51 -2.36 -13.33
N GLU A 32 2.90 -2.92 -14.49
CA GLU A 32 2.78 -2.27 -15.80
C GLU A 32 1.37 -2.35 -16.38
N GLN A 33 0.63 -3.41 -16.07
CA GLN A 33 -0.77 -3.59 -16.49
C GLN A 33 -1.78 -3.09 -15.45
N SER A 34 -1.28 -2.49 -14.37
CA SER A 34 -2.14 -1.94 -13.34
C SER A 34 -2.89 -0.69 -13.81
N ILE A 35 -3.94 -0.32 -13.07
CA ILE A 35 -4.71 0.90 -13.32
C ILE A 35 -4.00 2.18 -12.82
N PHE A 36 -2.82 2.06 -12.22
CA PHE A 36 -2.10 3.18 -11.61
C PHE A 36 -0.91 3.61 -12.44
N THR A 37 -0.72 4.93 -12.56
CA THR A 37 0.52 5.49 -13.11
C THR A 37 1.64 5.43 -12.07
N LYS A 38 2.89 5.55 -12.54
CA LYS A 38 4.07 5.63 -11.66
C LYS A 38 3.97 6.82 -10.71
N GLU A 39 3.43 7.95 -11.17
CA GLU A 39 3.21 9.15 -10.38
C GLU A 39 2.17 8.91 -9.27
N GLN A 40 1.09 8.19 -9.55
CA GLN A 40 0.07 7.85 -8.55
C GLN A 40 0.66 6.97 -7.45
N ILE A 41 1.44 5.94 -7.81
CA ILE A 41 2.13 5.11 -6.83
C ILE A 41 3.09 5.94 -5.98
N LYS A 42 3.87 6.84 -6.60
CA LYS A 42 4.78 7.72 -5.88
C LYS A 42 4.03 8.62 -4.89
N GLN A 43 2.85 9.12 -5.24
CA GLN A 43 2.01 9.91 -4.33
C GLN A 43 1.52 9.06 -3.15
N PHE A 44 1.13 7.80 -3.38
CA PHE A 44 0.75 6.88 -2.32
C PHE A 44 1.91 6.59 -1.36
N GLU A 45 3.12 6.40 -1.87
CA GLU A 45 4.32 6.20 -1.03
C GLU A 45 4.64 7.42 -0.15
N VAL A 46 4.55 8.63 -0.72
CA VAL A 46 4.73 9.88 0.03
C VAL A 46 3.68 9.98 1.14
N LYS A 47 2.42 9.71 0.83
CA LYS A 47 1.32 9.77 1.80
C LYS A 47 1.48 8.72 2.91
N ALA A 48 1.89 7.49 2.57
CA ALA A 48 2.17 6.44 3.55
C ALA A 48 3.29 6.87 4.52
N THR A 49 4.37 7.45 3.99
CA THR A 49 5.47 8.01 4.80
C THR A 49 4.99 9.12 5.73
N GLU A 50 4.12 10.01 5.26
CA GLU A 50 3.54 11.08 6.09
C GLU A 50 2.66 10.52 7.22
N LEU A 51 1.81 9.53 6.93
CA LEU A 51 0.97 8.88 7.95
C LEU A 51 1.81 8.13 8.99
N ASN A 52 2.85 7.40 8.57
CA ASN A 52 3.76 6.73 9.50
C ASN A 52 4.43 7.74 10.45
N LYS A 53 4.86 8.91 9.94
CA LYS A 53 5.44 9.99 10.77
C LYS A 53 4.45 10.59 11.77
N LYS A 54 3.16 10.64 11.41
CA LYS A 54 2.09 11.11 12.31
C LYS A 54 1.60 10.05 13.29
N GLY A 55 1.98 8.79 13.07
CA GLY A 55 1.45 7.66 13.82
C GLY A 55 0.02 7.29 13.44
N GLU A 56 -0.34 7.52 12.18
CA GLU A 56 -1.67 7.28 11.60
C GLU A 56 -1.61 6.24 10.47
N GLY A 57 -0.56 5.41 10.44
CA GLY A 57 -0.43 4.34 9.44
C GLY A 57 -1.32 3.14 9.76
N ASP A 58 -1.78 2.45 8.73
CA ASP A 58 -2.62 1.24 8.83
C ASP A 58 -1.92 0.02 9.45
N ALA A 59 -0.59 -0.04 9.39
CA ALA A 59 0.23 -1.13 9.90
C ALA A 59 1.28 -0.66 10.92
N ALA A 60 1.54 -1.53 11.90
CA ALA A 60 2.57 -1.32 12.91
C ALA A 60 3.49 -2.55 13.03
N CYS A 61 4.78 -2.30 13.19
CA CYS A 61 5.79 -3.32 13.44
C CYS A 61 6.03 -3.50 14.95
N PHE A 62 6.04 -4.77 15.38
CA PHE A 62 6.25 -5.21 16.76
C PHE A 62 7.45 -6.15 16.84
N TYR A 63 8.37 -5.88 17.76
CA TYR A 63 9.49 -6.78 18.05
C TYR A 63 9.11 -7.74 19.19
N LEU A 64 9.07 -9.03 18.90
CA LEU A 64 8.80 -10.08 19.88
C LEU A 64 10.12 -10.72 20.33
N LYS A 65 10.31 -10.90 21.64
CA LYS A 65 11.46 -11.61 22.22
C LYS A 65 10.96 -12.67 23.19
N LYS A 66 11.56 -13.87 23.13
CA LYS A 66 11.30 -14.93 24.10
C LYS A 66 11.82 -14.51 25.48
N LEU A 67 11.01 -14.72 26.51
CA LEU A 67 11.40 -14.54 27.91
C LEU A 67 12.48 -15.57 28.30
#